data_AF-A0A6B2M4T6-F1
#
_entry.id   AF-A0A6B2M4T6-F1
#
_cell.length_a   1.000
_cell.length_b   1.000
_cell.length_c   1.000
_cell.angle_alpha   90.00
_cell.angle_beta   90.00
_cell.angle_gamma   90.00
#
_symmetry.space_group_name_H-M   'P 1'
#
loop_
_entity.id
_entity.type
_entity.pdbx_description
1 polymer ?
#
loop_
_entity_poly.entity_id
_entity_poly.type
_entity_poly.pdbx_seq_one_letter_code
_entity_poly.pdbx_strand_id
1 'polypeptide(L)'
;MANNPYEKERNRIDCSTSIRILKVLFSLMNTQNPLENWADSSIETLLGARSSVNKLKVNLWAGAIRERISILNRSLEQLLEEELVLDNRIIQLGGRPYDTEQTYQMLKNSLQGLQTRRISEEKECWKDIVVVLRDFIGAFEAHSQSQARGEFLGVHGRTTQKYVQ
;
A
#
# COMPACT_ATOMS: atom_id res chain seq x y z
N MET A 1 22.00 -27.72 18.17
CA MET A 1 20.90 -27.35 17.25
C MET A 1 21.26 -26.00 16.67
N ALA A 2 21.60 -25.97 15.39
CA ALA A 2 22.16 -24.79 14.73
C ALA A 2 21.06 -23.76 14.45
N ASN A 3 21.23 -22.54 14.98
CA ASN A 3 20.47 -21.37 14.57
C ASN A 3 20.84 -21.06 13.12
N ASN A 4 19.88 -21.19 12.20
CA ASN A 4 20.04 -20.75 10.83
C ASN A 4 19.73 -19.24 10.73
N PRO A 5 20.73 -18.37 10.54
CA PRO A 5 20.50 -16.93 10.42
C PRO A 5 19.77 -16.53 9.12
N TYR A 6 19.59 -17.45 8.16
CA TYR A 6 18.96 -17.17 6.85
C TYR A 6 17.45 -17.43 6.79
N GLU A 7 16.82 -17.88 7.88
CA GLU A 7 15.37 -18.13 7.93
C GLU A 7 14.58 -16.91 8.40
N LYS A 8 15.23 -15.98 9.11
CA LYS A 8 14.60 -14.77 9.66
C LYS A 8 14.33 -13.68 8.63
N GLU A 9 14.98 -13.75 7.46
CA GLU A 9 14.93 -12.74 6.40
C GLU A 9 13.95 -13.08 5.27
N ARG A 10 13.43 -14.30 5.21
CA ARG A 10 12.72 -14.77 4.01
C ARG A 10 11.24 -14.37 3.92
N ASN A 11 10.64 -13.85 5.00
CA ASN A 11 9.21 -13.50 5.04
C ASN A 11 8.88 -12.10 5.60
N ARG A 12 9.87 -11.25 5.88
CA ARG A 12 9.59 -9.83 6.17
C ARG A 12 9.35 -9.08 4.86
N ILE A 13 8.15 -9.21 4.32
CA ILE A 13 7.67 -8.23 3.33
C ILE A 13 7.39 -6.95 4.10
N ASP A 14 8.45 -6.15 4.24
CA ASP A 14 8.37 -4.86 4.92
C ASP A 14 7.52 -3.92 4.06
N CYS A 15 6.47 -3.32 4.64
CA CYS A 15 5.57 -2.36 3.98
C CYS A 15 6.38 -1.24 3.26
N SER A 16 7.55 -0.91 3.81
CA SER A 16 8.52 0.05 3.30
C SER A 16 9.15 -0.33 1.95
N THR A 17 9.46 -1.61 1.72
CA THR A 17 10.13 -2.08 0.49
C THR A 17 9.18 -2.02 -0.70
N SER A 18 7.91 -2.39 -0.50
CA SER A 18 6.86 -2.31 -1.52
C SER A 18 6.57 -0.86 -1.95
N ILE A 19 6.72 0.11 -1.05
CA ILE A 19 6.63 1.55 -1.40
C ILE A 19 7.73 1.96 -2.37
N ARG A 20 8.98 1.57 -2.12
CA ARG A 20 10.11 2.01 -2.94
C ARG A 20 9.95 1.52 -4.37
N ILE A 21 9.57 0.26 -4.56
CA ILE A 21 9.35 -0.33 -5.90
C ILE A 21 8.19 0.38 -6.62
N LEU A 22 7.07 0.59 -5.95
CA LEU A 22 5.91 1.28 -6.54
C LEU A 22 6.20 2.76 -6.84
N LYS A 23 6.95 3.45 -5.97
CA LYS A 23 7.40 4.83 -6.21
C LYS A 23 8.39 4.92 -7.36
N VAL A 24 9.29 3.95 -7.52
CA VAL A 24 10.22 3.89 -8.66
C VAL A 24 9.46 3.64 -9.96
N LEU A 25 8.54 2.66 -10.00
CA LEU A 25 7.67 2.42 -11.16
C LEU A 25 6.84 3.66 -11.51
N PHE A 26 6.34 4.38 -10.50
CA PHE A 26 5.62 5.63 -10.71
C PHE A 26 6.52 6.75 -11.21
N SER A 27 7.72 6.92 -10.64
CA SER A 27 8.71 7.90 -11.12
C SER A 27 9.09 7.65 -12.58
N LEU A 28 9.15 6.38 -12.99
CA LEU A 28 9.35 5.98 -14.39
C LEU A 28 8.15 6.33 -15.29
N MET A 29 6.92 6.31 -14.77
CA MET A 29 5.75 6.83 -15.50
C MET A 29 5.60 8.36 -15.43
N ASN A 30 6.33 9.02 -14.53
CA ASN A 30 6.32 10.46 -14.31
C ASN A 30 7.53 11.16 -14.95
N THR A 31 8.51 10.39 -15.43
CA THR A 31 9.67 10.90 -16.17
C THR A 31 9.29 11.05 -17.63
N GLN A 32 9.34 12.30 -18.08
CA GLN A 32 9.22 12.77 -19.46
C GLN A 32 7.88 12.52 -20.15
N ASN A 33 7.16 13.64 -20.29
CA ASN A 33 6.32 13.99 -21.44
C ASN A 33 6.32 12.95 -22.58
N PRO A 34 5.36 12.01 -22.62
CA PRO A 34 5.01 11.40 -23.90
C PRO A 34 4.37 12.43 -24.85
N LEU A 35 4.08 13.64 -24.34
CA LEU A 35 3.39 14.75 -24.99
C LEU A 35 4.24 15.54 -25.99
N GLU A 36 5.56 15.40 -25.99
CA GLU A 36 6.42 16.24 -26.86
C GLU A 36 6.36 15.84 -28.34
N ASN A 37 5.79 14.67 -28.67
CA ASN A 37 5.64 14.18 -30.05
C ASN A 37 4.18 14.19 -30.57
N TRP A 38 3.23 14.80 -29.86
CA TRP A 38 1.78 14.73 -30.19
C TRP A 38 1.18 16.05 -30.70
N ALA A 39 2.04 16.95 -31.19
CA ALA A 39 1.66 18.29 -31.64
C ALA A 39 0.67 18.33 -32.83
N ASP A 40 0.39 17.19 -33.47
CA ASP A 40 -0.56 17.08 -34.60
C ASP A 40 -1.93 16.46 -34.24
N SER A 41 -2.17 16.13 -32.97
CA SER A 41 -3.43 15.50 -32.54
C SER A 41 -4.45 16.52 -32.02
N SER A 42 -5.74 16.32 -32.35
CA SER A 42 -6.81 17.22 -31.92
C SER A 42 -6.86 17.31 -30.39
N ILE A 43 -7.27 18.47 -29.87
CA ILE A 43 -7.39 18.73 -28.41
C ILE A 43 -8.18 17.62 -27.69
N GLU A 44 -9.17 17.03 -28.35
CA GLU A 44 -9.95 15.90 -27.84
C GLU A 44 -9.11 14.63 -27.64
N THR A 45 -8.20 14.32 -28.57
CA THR A 45 -7.27 13.18 -28.44
C THR A 45 -6.32 13.37 -27.24
N LEU A 46 -5.79 14.59 -27.05
CA LEU A 46 -4.93 14.92 -25.91
C LEU A 46 -5.66 14.82 -24.57
N LEU A 47 -6.91 15.26 -24.50
CA LEU A 47 -7.75 15.15 -23.30
C LEU A 47 -8.11 13.69 -22.99
N GLY A 48 -8.43 12.90 -24.01
CA GLY A 48 -8.69 11.46 -23.88
C GLY A 48 -7.47 10.69 -23.37
N ALA A 49 -6.29 10.98 -23.91
CA ALA A 49 -5.02 10.40 -23.46
C ALA A 49 -4.71 10.78 -22.00
N ARG A 50 -4.86 12.06 -21.64
CA ARG A 50 -4.67 12.54 -20.26
C ARG A 50 -5.64 11.89 -19.27
N SER A 51 -6.91 11.77 -19.63
CA SER A 51 -7.91 11.09 -18.81
C SER A 51 -7.55 9.61 -18.58
N SER A 52 -7.11 8.92 -19.64
CA SER A 52 -6.68 7.52 -19.59
C SER A 52 -5.46 7.30 -18.70
N VAL A 53 -4.46 8.18 -18.80
CA VAL A 53 -3.27 8.16 -17.92
C VAL A 53 -3.67 8.37 -16.46
N ASN A 54 -4.53 9.35 -16.18
CA ASN A 54 -4.97 9.61 -14.81
C ASN A 54 -5.80 8.44 -14.24
N LYS A 55 -6.65 7.80 -15.07
CA LYS A 55 -7.36 6.57 -14.69
C LYS A 55 -6.41 5.43 -14.34
N LEU A 56 -5.34 5.24 -15.14
CA LEU A 56 -4.30 4.25 -14.84
C LEU A 56 -3.60 4.56 -13.51
N LYS A 57 -3.26 5.83 -13.25
CA LYS A 57 -2.67 6.26 -11.97
C LYS A 57 -3.59 5.93 -10.79
N VAL A 58 -4.88 6.23 -10.89
CA VAL A 58 -5.89 5.89 -9.87
C VAL A 58 -5.94 4.38 -9.61
N ASN A 59 -6.00 3.57 -10.66
CA ASN A 59 -6.03 2.11 -10.54
C ASN A 59 -4.78 1.54 -9.88
N LEU A 60 -3.60 2.06 -10.25
CA LEU A 60 -2.33 1.65 -9.66
C LEU A 60 -2.26 2.00 -8.17
N TRP A 61 -2.65 3.20 -7.79
CA TRP A 61 -2.68 3.60 -6.39
C TRP A 61 -3.71 2.81 -5.57
N ALA A 62 -4.89 2.53 -6.14
CA ALA A 62 -5.88 1.66 -5.50
C ALA A 62 -5.38 0.21 -5.32
N GLY A 63 -4.64 -0.31 -6.30
CA GLY A 63 -3.96 -1.61 -6.19
C GLY A 63 -2.89 -1.60 -5.10
N ALA A 64 -2.09 -0.53 -5.04
CA ALA A 64 -1.04 -0.34 -4.05
C ALA A 64 -1.59 -0.23 -2.61
N ILE A 65 -2.77 0.37 -2.41
CA ILE A 65 -3.45 0.41 -1.11
C ILE A 65 -3.89 -1.00 -0.71
N ARG A 66 -4.55 -1.73 -1.62
CA ARG A 66 -5.02 -3.10 -1.37
C ARG A 66 -3.90 -4.05 -1.00
N GLU A 67 -2.78 -3.98 -1.73
CA GLU A 67 -1.61 -4.82 -1.44
C GLU A 67 -1.06 -4.56 -0.03
N ARG A 68 -0.95 -3.28 0.38
CA ARG A 68 -0.47 -2.94 1.73
C ARG A 68 -1.39 -3.42 2.85
N ILE A 69 -2.70 -3.29 2.65
CA ILE A 69 -3.68 -3.85 3.60
C ILE A 69 -3.54 -5.38 3.67
N SER A 70 -3.32 -6.04 2.52
CA SER A 70 -3.09 -7.49 2.51
C SER A 70 -1.80 -7.89 3.23
N ILE A 71 -0.71 -7.14 3.07
CA ILE A 71 0.55 -7.39 3.78
C ILE A 71 0.35 -7.21 5.28
N LEU A 72 -0.31 -6.13 5.70
CA LEU A 72 -0.62 -5.88 7.10
C LEU A 72 -1.43 -7.03 7.70
N ASN A 73 -2.50 -7.47 7.03
CA ASN A 73 -3.32 -8.58 7.52
C ASN A 73 -2.51 -9.87 7.70
N ARG A 74 -1.68 -10.25 6.72
CA ARG A 74 -0.81 -11.43 6.83
C ARG A 74 0.18 -11.31 7.98
N SER A 75 0.74 -10.12 8.20
CA SER A 75 1.67 -9.87 9.32
C SER A 75 0.97 -10.02 10.67
N LEU A 76 -0.25 -9.52 10.79
CA LEU A 76 -1.06 -9.64 12.01
C LEU A 76 -1.49 -11.07 12.29
N GLU A 77 -1.87 -11.83 11.25
CA GLU A 77 -2.18 -13.26 11.38
C GLU A 77 -0.97 -14.06 11.88
N GLN A 78 0.24 -13.78 11.36
CA GLN A 78 1.46 -14.42 11.82
C GLN A 78 1.78 -14.10 13.29
N LEU A 79 1.68 -12.83 13.68
CA LEU A 79 1.90 -12.42 15.07
C LEU A 79 0.87 -13.04 16.03
N LEU A 80 -0.38 -13.15 15.59
CA LEU A 80 -1.44 -13.79 16.37
C LEU A 80 -1.16 -15.29 16.58
N GLU A 81 -0.69 -15.99 15.55
CA GLU A 81 -0.30 -17.39 15.67
C GLU A 81 0.89 -17.56 16.63
N GLU A 82 1.90 -16.70 16.54
CA GLU A 82 3.03 -16.68 17.49
C GLU A 82 2.58 -16.41 18.93
N GLU A 83 1.64 -15.48 19.13
CA GLU A 83 1.03 -15.15 20.42
C GLU A 83 0.30 -16.37 21.01
N LEU A 84 -0.56 -17.03 20.21
CA LEU A 84 -1.29 -18.23 20.62
C LEU A 84 -0.37 -19.40 21.01
N VAL A 85 0.72 -19.60 20.27
CA VAL A 85 1.72 -20.65 20.59
C VAL A 85 2.39 -20.37 21.94
N LEU A 86 2.74 -19.11 22.21
CA LEU A 86 3.34 -18.73 23.50
C LEU A 86 2.35 -18.84 24.65
N ASP A 87 1.11 -18.36 24.48
CA ASP A 87 0.07 -18.46 25.50
C ASP A 87 -0.23 -19.91 25.88
N ASN A 88 -0.37 -20.80 24.88
CA ASN A 88 -0.54 -22.23 25.12
C ASN A 88 0.62 -22.82 25.93
N ARG A 89 1.85 -22.38 25.65
CA ARG A 89 3.05 -22.86 26.35
C ARG A 89 3.14 -22.34 27.78
N ILE A 90 2.70 -21.10 28.03
CA ILE A 90 2.58 -20.52 29.37
C ILE A 90 1.56 -21.31 30.20
N ILE A 91 0.38 -21.61 29.64
CA ILE A 91 -0.67 -22.39 30.30
C ILE A 91 -0.16 -23.78 30.69
N GLN A 92 0.59 -24.45 29.81
CA GLN A 92 1.18 -25.77 30.08
C GLN A 92 2.20 -25.76 31.24
N LEU A 93 2.87 -24.63 31.48
CA LEU A 93 3.87 -24.50 32.54
C LEU A 93 3.27 -24.07 33.88
N GLY A 94 2.15 -23.34 33.89
CA GLY A 94 1.47 -22.86 35.10
C GLY A 94 0.97 -23.96 36.05
N GLY A 95 0.94 -25.23 35.61
CA GLY A 95 0.60 -26.38 36.44
C GLY A 95 1.80 -27.08 37.12
N ARG A 96 3.04 -26.61 36.94
CA ARG A 96 4.25 -27.26 37.50
C ARG A 96 4.99 -26.32 38.48
N PRO A 97 5.20 -26.73 39.75
CA PRO A 97 5.43 -25.75 40.82
C PRO A 97 6.88 -25.29 41.11
N TYR A 98 7.97 -25.86 40.57
CA TYR A 98 9.32 -25.52 41.13
C TYR A 98 10.51 -25.35 40.16
N ASP A 99 10.42 -25.65 38.86
CA ASP A 99 11.56 -25.54 37.91
C ASP A 99 11.26 -24.61 36.71
N THR A 100 10.18 -23.83 36.84
CA THR A 100 9.53 -23.15 35.71
C THR A 100 9.42 -21.65 35.88
N GLU A 101 9.71 -21.05 37.04
CA GLU A 101 9.53 -19.61 37.26
C GLU A 101 10.37 -18.78 36.28
N GLN A 102 11.65 -19.12 36.11
CA GLN A 102 12.51 -18.42 35.16
C GLN A 102 12.02 -18.58 33.71
N THR A 103 11.60 -19.79 33.34
CA THR A 103 11.04 -20.11 32.01
C THR A 103 9.72 -19.38 31.76
N TYR A 104 8.87 -19.29 32.78
CA TYR A 104 7.58 -18.61 32.76
C TYR A 104 7.78 -17.11 32.57
N GLN A 105 8.71 -16.50 33.31
CA GLN A 105 9.06 -15.09 33.14
C GLN A 105 9.66 -14.81 31.75
N MET A 106 10.51 -15.71 31.23
CA MET A 106 11.05 -15.59 29.86
C MET A 106 9.96 -15.63 28.79
N LEU A 107 8.98 -16.53 28.92
CA LEU A 107 7.85 -16.62 27.98
C LEU A 107 6.93 -15.41 28.08
N LYS A 108 6.66 -14.93 29.30
CA LYS A 108 5.86 -13.72 29.53
C LYS A 108 6.54 -12.47 28.94
N ASN A 109 7.85 -12.35 29.09
CA ASN A 109 8.63 -11.28 28.45
C ASN A 109 8.61 -11.40 26.92
N SER A 110 8.64 -12.63 26.39
CA SER A 110 8.53 -12.89 24.95
C SER A 110 7.16 -12.46 24.41
N LEU A 111 6.08 -12.75 25.14
CA LEU A 111 4.72 -12.33 24.82
C LEU A 111 4.59 -10.79 24.77
N GLN A 112 5.10 -10.10 25.79
CA GLN A 112 5.16 -8.63 25.81
C GLN A 112 6.00 -8.06 24.65
N GLY A 113 7.08 -8.77 24.28
CA GLY A 113 7.89 -8.47 23.11
C GLY A 113 7.09 -8.55 21.81
N LEU A 114 6.25 -9.58 21.65
CA LEU A 114 5.35 -9.70 20.48
C LEU A 114 4.32 -8.56 20.42
N GLN A 115 3.72 -8.19 21.55
CA GLN A 115 2.76 -7.07 21.59
C GLN A 115 3.41 -5.75 21.20
N THR A 116 4.62 -5.49 21.72
CA THR A 116 5.39 -4.28 21.36
C THR A 116 5.74 -4.28 19.87
N ARG A 117 6.15 -5.43 19.34
CA ARG A 117 6.46 -5.62 17.92
C ARG A 117 5.24 -5.39 17.04
N ARG A 118 4.07 -5.94 17.42
CA ARG A 118 2.79 -5.73 16.73
C ARG A 118 2.48 -4.25 16.60
N ILE A 119 2.49 -3.51 17.71
CA ILE A 119 2.20 -2.07 17.72
C ILE A 119 3.17 -1.31 16.81
N SER A 120 4.46 -1.69 16.83
CA SER A 120 5.47 -1.06 15.99
C SER A 120 5.23 -1.34 14.49
N GLU A 121 4.97 -2.59 14.12
CA GLU A 121 4.72 -2.99 12.73
C GLU A 121 3.41 -2.38 12.19
N GLU A 122 2.33 -2.39 12.98
CA GLU A 122 1.07 -1.72 12.65
C GLU A 122 1.28 -0.23 12.40
N LYS A 123 2.03 0.45 13.29
CA LYS A 123 2.29 1.89 13.16
C LYS A 123 3.05 2.23 11.88
N GLU A 124 4.09 1.48 11.53
CA GLU A 124 4.86 1.74 10.30
C GLU A 124 4.02 1.43 9.05
N CYS A 125 3.31 0.29 9.01
CA CYS A 125 2.44 -0.02 7.88
C CYS A 125 1.30 1.00 7.71
N TRP A 126 0.74 1.55 8.80
CA TRP A 126 -0.27 2.62 8.70
C TRP A 126 0.29 3.92 8.17
N LYS A 127 1.49 4.34 8.59
CA LYS A 127 2.17 5.51 7.98
C LYS A 127 2.33 5.34 6.48
N ASP A 128 2.73 4.14 6.07
CA ASP A 128 2.93 3.77 4.68
C ASP A 128 1.63 3.78 3.86
N ILE A 129 0.55 3.24 4.42
CA ILE A 129 -0.80 3.30 3.83
C ILE A 129 -1.25 4.76 3.67
N VAL A 130 -1.04 5.61 4.68
CA VAL A 130 -1.42 7.03 4.65
C VAL A 130 -0.68 7.80 3.56
N VAL A 131 0.61 7.54 3.36
CA VAL A 131 1.39 8.17 2.26
C VAL A 131 0.77 7.84 0.91
N VAL A 132 0.33 6.61 0.72
CA VAL A 132 -0.19 6.14 -0.56
C VAL A 132 -1.63 6.59 -0.79
N LEU A 133 -2.44 6.66 0.28
CA LEU A 133 -3.76 7.29 0.24
C LEU A 133 -3.67 8.76 -0.20
N ARG A 134 -2.67 9.49 0.28
CA ARG A 134 -2.43 10.88 -0.15
C ARG A 134 -2.16 10.95 -1.66
N ASP A 135 -1.28 10.10 -2.17
CA ASP A 135 -0.94 10.06 -3.59
C ASP A 135 -2.14 9.61 -4.45
N PHE A 136 -2.94 8.67 -3.94
CA PHE A 136 -4.21 8.26 -4.52
C PHE A 136 -5.19 9.43 -4.65
N ILE A 137 -5.40 10.19 -3.58
CA ILE A 137 -6.32 11.35 -3.57
C ILE A 137 -5.88 12.36 -4.64
N GLY A 138 -4.59 12.70 -4.70
CA GLY A 138 -4.08 13.61 -5.73
C GLY A 138 -4.29 13.10 -7.15
N ALA A 139 -4.07 11.80 -7.39
CA ALA A 139 -4.34 11.19 -8.70
C ALA A 139 -5.85 11.17 -9.04
N PHE A 140 -6.70 10.92 -8.05
CA PHE A 140 -8.15 10.89 -8.19
C PHE A 140 -8.72 12.27 -8.51
N GLU A 141 -8.25 13.31 -7.83
CA GLU A 141 -8.62 14.71 -8.12
C GLU A 141 -8.20 15.10 -9.54
N ALA A 142 -6.97 14.75 -9.95
CA ALA A 142 -6.49 15.01 -11.30
C ALA A 142 -7.32 14.28 -12.37
N HIS A 143 -7.75 13.05 -12.10
CA HIS A 143 -8.65 12.30 -12.97
C HIS A 143 -10.01 12.98 -13.08
N SER A 144 -10.64 13.29 -11.94
CA SER A 144 -11.94 13.96 -11.86
C SER A 144 -11.95 15.30 -12.60
N GLN A 145 -10.92 16.12 -12.43
CA GLN A 145 -10.77 17.38 -13.16
C GLN A 145 -10.59 17.17 -14.67
N SER A 146 -9.85 16.13 -15.07
CA SER A 146 -9.65 15.83 -16.50
C SER A 146 -10.95 15.36 -17.16
N GLN A 147 -11.74 14.55 -16.45
CA GLN A 147 -13.05 14.12 -16.89
C GLN A 147 -14.01 15.31 -17.02
N ALA A 148 -14.12 16.15 -15.99
CA ALA A 148 -14.96 17.34 -16.02
C ALA A 148 -14.60 18.30 -17.17
N ARG A 149 -13.32 18.49 -17.46
CA ARG A 149 -12.85 19.29 -18.61
C ARG A 149 -13.22 18.66 -19.94
N GLY A 150 -13.09 17.33 -20.07
CA GLY A 150 -13.51 16.59 -21.26
C GLY A 150 -15.02 16.73 -21.50
N GLU A 151 -15.84 16.60 -20.45
CA GLU A 151 -17.29 16.80 -20.52
C GLU A 151 -17.65 18.24 -20.90
N PHE A 152 -17.02 19.25 -20.28
CA PHE A 152 -17.26 20.65 -20.59
C PHE A 152 -16.99 20.99 -22.06
N LEU A 153 -15.85 20.53 -22.60
CA LEU A 153 -15.48 20.75 -24.00
C LEU A 153 -16.35 19.95 -24.96
N GLY A 154 -16.76 18.72 -24.61
CA GLY A 154 -17.70 17.93 -25.39
C GLY A 154 -19.12 18.51 -25.43
N VAL A 155 -19.54 19.25 -24.39
CA VAL A 155 -20.82 19.98 -24.36
C VAL A 155 -20.72 21.28 -25.15
N HIS A 156 -19.68 22.10 -24.94
CA HIS A 156 -19.53 23.39 -25.62
C HIS A 156 -19.14 23.29 -27.10
N GLY A 157 -18.41 22.23 -27.49
CA GLY A 157 -18.11 21.93 -28.90
C GLY A 157 -19.35 21.54 -29.72
N ARG A 158 -20.36 20.93 -29.08
CA ARG A 158 -21.65 20.62 -29.73
C ARG A 158 -22.55 21.85 -29.86
N THR A 159 -22.46 22.81 -28.93
CA THR A 159 -23.26 24.04 -29.00
C THR A 159 -22.72 25.01 -30.05
N THR A 160 -21.39 25.14 -30.21
CA THR A 160 -20.80 26.03 -31.22
C THR A 160 -20.99 25.53 -32.66
N GLN A 161 -21.02 24.22 -32.91
CA GLN A 161 -21.35 23.69 -34.25
C GLN A 161 -22.77 24.03 -34.73
N LYS A 162 -23.72 24.30 -33.82
CA LYS A 162 -25.09 24.68 -34.20
C LYS A 162 -25.24 26.14 -34.63
N TYR A 163 -24.24 26.99 -34.41
CA TYR A 163 -24.30 28.41 -34.78
C TYR A 163 -23.44 28.77 -36.00
N VAL A 164 -22.85 27.77 -36.69
CA VAL A 164 -22.08 27.93 -37.93
C VAL A 164 -22.76 27.20 -39.10
N GLN A 165 -24.10 27.14 -39.09
CA GLN A 165 -24.92 26.76 -40.25
C GLN A 165 -25.78 27.93 -40.69
#